data_AF-A0A7R9SXU2-F1
#
_entry.id   AF-A0A7R9SXU2-F1
#
_cell.length_a   1.000
_cell.length_b   1.000
_cell.length_c   1.000
_cell.angle_alpha   90.00
_cell.angle_beta   90.00
_cell.angle_gamma   90.00
#
_symmetry.space_group_name_H-M   'P 1'
#
loop_
_entity.id
_entity.type
_entity.pdbx_description
1 polymer ?
#
loop_
_entity_poly.entity_id
_entity_poly.type
_entity_poly.pdbx_seq_one_letter_code
_entity_poly.pdbx_strand_id
1 'polypeptide(L)'
;SHIMRAIAGGFDNESVAITAMVLTFYLWTRSVRNKGSWPFGILAGLAYFYMVATWGGFVFVLNLVAVHAFVLVVTGKYTHGLHKSYTLFYIIGTVLAIQVPIVNLTPLKSMEQLSALLVFAGMQVWAFMEYRIEAKKAKTFAEKWQVRIPIITAAAMAGVAVIIA
;
A
#
# COMPACT_ATOMS: atom_id res chain seq x y z
N SER A 1 -4.50 -14.50 -24.96
CA SER A 1 -5.34 -14.58 -23.74
C SER A 1 -6.24 -13.35 -23.58
N HIS A 2 -5.70 -12.12 -23.44
CA HIS A 2 -6.52 -10.90 -23.26
C HIS A 2 -7.55 -10.63 -24.37
N ILE A 3 -7.21 -10.88 -25.64
CA ILE A 3 -8.14 -10.69 -26.77
C ILE A 3 -9.39 -11.57 -26.61
N MET A 4 -9.29 -12.79 -26.08
CA MET A 4 -10.45 -13.68 -25.94
C MET A 4 -11.46 -13.22 -24.89
N ARG A 5 -11.04 -12.37 -23.95
CA ARG A 5 -11.87 -11.82 -22.86
C ARG A 5 -12.28 -10.36 -23.11
N ALA A 6 -11.84 -9.77 -24.23
CA ALA A 6 -12.11 -8.40 -24.64
C ALA A 6 -12.48 -8.25 -26.12
N ILE A 7 -13.08 -9.30 -26.70
CA ILE A 7 -13.63 -9.28 -28.05
C ILE A 7 -14.84 -8.35 -28.14
N ALA A 8 -15.03 -7.71 -29.29
CA ALA A 8 -16.24 -6.95 -29.58
C ALA A 8 -17.48 -7.85 -29.44
N GLY A 9 -18.40 -7.48 -28.54
CA GLY A 9 -19.57 -8.29 -28.17
C GLY A 9 -19.39 -9.12 -26.89
N GLY A 10 -18.17 -9.22 -26.34
CA GLY A 10 -17.89 -9.80 -25.03
C GLY A 10 -18.08 -8.79 -23.91
N PHE A 11 -19.27 -8.72 -23.33
CA PHE A 11 -19.61 -7.86 -22.19
C PHE A 11 -19.22 -8.50 -20.85
N ASP A 12 -17.96 -8.90 -20.71
CA ASP A 12 -17.42 -9.42 -19.46
C ASP A 12 -16.68 -8.33 -18.68
N ASN A 13 -16.73 -8.40 -17.35
CA ASN A 13 -16.15 -7.39 -16.46
C ASN A 13 -14.61 -7.30 -16.58
N GLU A 14 -13.99 -8.37 -17.05
CA GLU A 14 -12.54 -8.49 -17.23
C GLU A 14 -11.98 -7.47 -18.24
N SER A 15 -12.78 -7.09 -19.24
CA SER A 15 -12.39 -6.11 -20.27
C SER A 15 -12.08 -4.73 -19.67
N VAL A 16 -12.93 -4.28 -18.77
CA VAL A 16 -12.78 -2.97 -18.11
C VAL A 16 -11.76 -3.04 -16.98
N ALA A 17 -11.72 -4.19 -16.28
CA ALA A 17 -10.81 -4.44 -15.17
C ALA A 17 -9.33 -4.35 -15.57
N ILE A 18 -8.94 -4.88 -16.73
CA ILE A 18 -7.53 -4.82 -17.17
C ILE A 18 -7.08 -3.37 -17.35
N THR A 19 -7.91 -2.52 -17.95
CA THR A 19 -7.62 -1.09 -18.10
C THR A 19 -7.48 -0.40 -16.74
N ALA A 20 -8.40 -0.65 -15.82
CA ALA A 20 -8.35 -0.12 -14.45
C ALA A 20 -7.09 -0.57 -13.69
N MET A 21 -6.69 -1.83 -13.84
CA MET A 21 -5.49 -2.40 -13.24
C MET A 21 -4.22 -1.73 -13.76
N VAL A 22 -4.07 -1.63 -15.09
CA VAL A 22 -2.89 -1.00 -15.71
C VAL A 22 -2.80 0.47 -15.34
N LEU A 23 -3.94 1.19 -15.31
CA LEU A 23 -3.99 2.57 -14.85
C LEU A 23 -3.52 2.71 -13.40
N THR A 24 -3.97 1.81 -12.51
CA THR A 24 -3.55 1.78 -11.11
C THR A 24 -2.04 1.58 -10.98
N PHE A 25 -1.46 0.60 -11.68
CA PHE A 25 -0.02 0.34 -11.64
C PHE A 25 0.80 1.46 -12.26
N TYR A 26 0.33 2.08 -13.34
CA TYR A 26 0.97 3.24 -13.94
C TYR A 26 1.02 4.42 -12.96
N LEU A 27 -0.10 4.75 -12.33
CA LEU A 27 -0.17 5.85 -11.36
C LEU A 27 0.64 5.55 -10.10
N TRP A 28 0.62 4.31 -9.62
CA TRP A 28 1.44 3.85 -8.50
C TRP A 28 2.93 4.01 -8.79
N THR A 29 3.43 3.42 -9.88
CA THR A 29 4.85 3.50 -10.26
C THR A 29 5.28 4.95 -10.52
N ARG A 30 4.40 5.76 -11.12
CA ARG A 30 4.62 7.21 -11.28
C ARG A 30 4.72 7.93 -9.94
N SER A 31 3.92 7.55 -8.94
CA SER A 31 3.92 8.20 -7.63
C SER A 31 5.22 8.01 -6.87
N VAL A 32 5.89 6.88 -7.03
CA VAL A 32 7.13 6.53 -6.32
C VAL A 32 8.41 6.90 -7.09
N ARG A 33 8.30 7.33 -8.35
CA ARG A 33 9.44 7.60 -9.22
C ARG A 33 10.28 8.81 -8.79
N ASN A 34 9.63 9.88 -8.36
CA ASN A 34 10.29 11.15 -8.00
C ASN A 34 9.93 11.57 -6.57
N LYS A 35 10.81 12.34 -5.91
CA LYS A 35 10.54 12.85 -4.54
C LYS A 35 9.28 13.73 -4.45
N GLY A 36 8.92 14.41 -5.54
CA GLY A 36 7.75 15.29 -5.63
C GLY A 36 6.50 14.65 -6.25
N SER A 37 6.55 13.39 -6.71
CA SER A 37 5.41 12.73 -7.36
C SER A 37 4.45 12.05 -6.40
N TRP A 38 4.62 12.22 -5.09
CA TRP A 38 3.75 11.61 -4.09
C TRP A 38 2.24 11.93 -4.24
N PRO A 39 1.80 13.10 -4.79
CA PRO A 39 0.37 13.35 -4.99
C PRO A 39 -0.29 12.40 -5.99
N PHE A 40 0.48 11.79 -6.91
CA PHE A 40 -0.04 10.75 -7.81
C PHE A 40 -0.51 9.50 -7.04
N GLY A 41 -0.13 9.33 -5.76
CA GLY A 41 -0.68 8.30 -4.88
C GLY A 41 -2.19 8.46 -4.65
N ILE A 42 -2.71 9.69 -4.67
CA ILE A 42 -4.16 9.97 -4.60
C ILE A 42 -4.85 9.43 -5.85
N LEU A 43 -4.30 9.77 -7.02
CA LEU A 43 -4.82 9.29 -8.30
C LEU A 43 -4.74 7.76 -8.40
N ALA A 44 -3.67 7.16 -7.88
CA ALA A 44 -3.54 5.71 -7.79
C ALA A 44 -4.62 5.08 -6.89
N GLY A 45 -4.95 5.72 -5.76
CA GLY A 45 -6.04 5.28 -4.89
C GLY A 45 -7.43 5.40 -5.55
N LEU A 46 -7.67 6.46 -6.33
CA LEU A 46 -8.89 6.61 -7.13
C LEU A 46 -8.99 5.57 -8.25
N ALA A 47 -7.89 5.31 -8.95
CA ALA A 47 -7.84 4.26 -9.96
C ALA A 47 -8.04 2.87 -9.34
N TYR A 48 -7.52 2.64 -8.14
CA TYR A 48 -7.78 1.43 -7.37
C TYR A 48 -9.24 1.30 -6.97
N PHE A 49 -9.90 2.37 -6.54
CA PHE A 49 -11.34 2.34 -6.29
C PHE A 49 -12.14 1.95 -7.54
N TYR A 50 -11.76 2.49 -8.71
CA TYR A 50 -12.37 2.09 -9.99
C TYR A 50 -12.14 0.59 -10.29
N MET A 51 -10.96 0.06 -9.96
CA MET A 51 -10.67 -1.37 -10.07
C MET A 51 -11.56 -2.21 -9.13
N VAL A 52 -11.73 -1.78 -7.89
CA VAL A 52 -12.59 -2.45 -6.89
C VAL A 52 -14.05 -2.51 -7.37
N ALA A 53 -14.54 -1.44 -7.98
CA ALA A 53 -15.91 -1.37 -8.50
C ALA A 53 -16.14 -2.22 -9.76
N THR A 54 -15.08 -2.60 -10.48
CA THR A 54 -15.19 -3.29 -11.77
C THR A 54 -14.95 -4.79 -11.69
N TRP A 55 -14.06 -5.28 -10.82
CA TRP A 55 -13.72 -6.71 -10.77
C TRP A 55 -13.13 -7.17 -9.43
N GLY A 56 -13.39 -8.43 -9.07
CA GLY A 56 -12.97 -9.05 -7.81
C GLY A 56 -11.46 -9.22 -7.62
N GLY A 57 -10.65 -9.16 -8.67
CA GLY A 57 -9.19 -9.26 -8.53
C GLY A 57 -8.50 -7.98 -8.06
N PHE A 58 -9.25 -7.01 -7.51
CA PHE A 58 -8.70 -5.86 -6.80
C PHE A 58 -7.83 -6.26 -5.59
N VAL A 59 -8.08 -7.44 -4.99
CA VAL A 59 -7.25 -8.04 -3.93
C VAL A 59 -5.80 -8.20 -4.41
N PHE A 60 -5.60 -8.69 -5.63
CA PHE A 60 -4.29 -8.86 -6.23
C PHE A 60 -3.57 -7.51 -6.40
N VAL A 61 -4.28 -6.49 -6.90
CA VAL A 61 -3.72 -5.15 -7.10
C VAL A 61 -3.24 -4.54 -5.80
N LEU A 62 -4.05 -4.64 -4.74
CA LEU A 62 -3.72 -4.13 -3.41
C LEU A 62 -2.46 -4.79 -2.86
N ASN A 63 -2.40 -6.12 -2.91
CA ASN A 63 -1.28 -6.88 -2.37
C ASN A 63 0.00 -6.68 -3.18
N LEU A 64 -0.09 -6.58 -4.51
CA LEU A 64 1.10 -6.35 -5.34
C LEU A 64 1.70 -4.97 -5.06
N VAL A 65 0.87 -3.95 -4.89
CA VAL A 65 1.33 -2.59 -4.50
C VAL A 65 1.97 -2.62 -3.11
N ALA A 66 1.38 -3.34 -2.14
CA ALA A 66 1.93 -3.52 -0.80
C ALA A 66 3.28 -4.25 -0.83
N VAL A 67 3.39 -5.36 -1.56
CA VAL A 67 4.65 -6.10 -1.72
C VAL A 67 5.71 -5.23 -2.38
N HIS A 68 5.37 -4.47 -3.43
CA HIS A 68 6.31 -3.57 -4.07
C HIS A 68 6.83 -2.50 -3.09
N ALA A 69 5.95 -1.89 -2.30
CA ALA A 69 6.33 -0.93 -1.26
C ALA A 69 7.24 -1.58 -0.21
N PHE A 70 6.90 -2.78 0.26
CA PHE A 70 7.69 -3.54 1.23
C PHE A 70 9.09 -3.87 0.71
N VAL A 71 9.20 -4.36 -0.54
CA VAL A 71 10.49 -4.67 -1.18
C VAL A 71 11.36 -3.42 -1.28
N LEU A 72 10.80 -2.25 -1.58
CA LEU A 72 11.55 -1.00 -1.60
C LEU A 72 12.12 -0.62 -0.23
N VAL A 73 11.40 -0.89 0.86
CA VAL A 73 11.90 -0.69 2.23
C VAL A 73 13.02 -1.66 2.56
N VAL A 74 12.80 -2.96 2.32
CA VAL A 74 13.77 -4.02 2.64
C VAL A 74 15.08 -3.85 1.85
N THR A 75 14.99 -3.43 0.59
CA THR A 75 16.18 -3.13 -0.23
C THR A 75 16.88 -1.82 0.14
N GLY A 76 16.45 -1.13 1.20
CA GLY A 76 17.06 0.10 1.69
C GLY A 76 16.74 1.35 0.85
N LYS A 77 15.79 1.27 -0.09
CA LYS A 77 15.38 2.38 -0.96
C LYS A 77 14.21 3.18 -0.39
N TYR A 78 14.11 3.24 0.94
CA TYR A 78 13.08 4.02 1.63
C TYR A 78 13.25 5.52 1.32
N THR A 79 12.13 6.19 1.04
CA THR A 79 12.08 7.64 0.91
C THR A 79 10.82 8.17 1.58
N HIS A 80 10.85 9.41 2.07
CA HIS A 80 9.65 10.11 2.57
C HIS A 80 8.54 10.19 1.51
N GLY A 81 8.92 10.22 0.22
CA GLY A 81 7.98 10.17 -0.90
C GLY A 81 7.23 8.83 -0.97
N LEU A 82 7.93 7.70 -0.83
CA LEU A 82 7.32 6.36 -0.81
C LEU A 82 6.30 6.22 0.32
N HIS A 83 6.64 6.69 1.53
CA HIS A 83 5.72 6.67 2.68
C HIS A 83 4.45 7.46 2.41
N LYS A 84 4.57 8.70 1.89
CA LYS A 84 3.42 9.52 1.53
C LYS A 84 2.58 8.89 0.41
N SER A 85 3.21 8.41 -0.66
CA SER A 85 2.53 7.77 -1.79
C SER A 85 1.73 6.55 -1.35
N TYR A 86 2.34 5.64 -0.56
CA TYR A 86 1.68 4.44 -0.08
C TYR A 86 0.56 4.75 0.91
N THR A 87 0.79 5.70 1.83
CA THR A 87 -0.22 6.15 2.79
C THR A 87 -1.44 6.73 2.09
N LEU A 88 -1.24 7.60 1.09
CA LEU A 88 -2.33 8.19 0.31
C LEU A 88 -3.08 7.13 -0.50
N PHE A 89 -2.35 6.25 -1.19
CA PHE A 89 -2.94 5.13 -1.92
C PHE A 89 -3.81 4.26 -1.00
N TYR A 90 -3.26 3.83 0.14
CA TYR A 90 -3.94 2.90 1.04
C TYR A 90 -5.17 3.53 1.71
N ILE A 91 -5.04 4.75 2.25
CA ILE A 91 -6.17 5.41 2.93
C ILE A 91 -7.29 5.71 1.94
N ILE A 92 -6.98 6.37 0.82
CA ILE A 92 -8.01 6.77 -0.16
C ILE A 92 -8.62 5.53 -0.81
N GLY A 93 -7.78 4.57 -1.21
CA GLY A 93 -8.23 3.32 -1.79
C GLY A 93 -9.13 2.53 -0.86
N THR A 94 -8.77 2.40 0.42
CA THR A 94 -9.54 1.62 1.42
C THR A 94 -10.83 2.32 1.80
N VAL A 95 -10.80 3.63 2.08
CA VAL A 95 -12.00 4.40 2.45
C VAL A 95 -13.05 4.34 1.34
N LEU A 96 -12.62 4.45 0.08
CA LEU A 96 -13.53 4.35 -1.06
C LEU A 96 -13.97 2.91 -1.34
N ALA A 97 -13.08 1.92 -1.17
CA ALA A 97 -13.42 0.51 -1.37
C ALA A 97 -14.50 0.03 -0.39
N ILE A 98 -14.47 0.48 0.87
CA ILE A 98 -15.49 0.13 1.88
C ILE A 98 -16.89 0.64 1.47
N GLN A 99 -16.98 1.69 0.65
CA GLN A 99 -18.27 2.19 0.15
C GLN A 99 -18.92 1.24 -0.86
N VAL A 100 -18.18 0.28 -1.41
CA VAL A 100 -18.74 -0.72 -2.32
C VAL A 100 -19.45 -1.80 -1.49
N PRO A 101 -20.77 -2.01 -1.65
CA PRO A 101 -21.56 -2.89 -0.77
C PRO A 101 -21.04 -4.33 -0.68
N ILE A 102 -20.51 -4.85 -1.79
CA ILE A 102 -19.96 -6.21 -1.88
C ILE A 102 -18.64 -6.34 -1.11
N VAL A 103 -17.88 -5.24 -0.97
CA VAL A 103 -16.57 -5.22 -0.30
C VAL A 103 -16.75 -4.96 1.19
N ASN A 104 -17.56 -3.98 1.58
CA ASN A 104 -17.85 -3.70 2.98
C ASN A 104 -16.54 -3.61 3.82
N LEU A 105 -16.50 -4.17 5.03
CA LEU A 105 -15.33 -4.19 5.92
C LEU A 105 -14.30 -5.30 5.59
N THR A 106 -14.38 -5.93 4.41
CA THR A 106 -13.41 -6.96 3.98
C THR A 106 -11.95 -6.50 4.05
N PRO A 107 -11.59 -5.25 3.72
CA PRO A 107 -10.20 -4.77 3.85
C PRO A 107 -9.61 -4.81 5.25
N LEU A 108 -10.46 -4.86 6.27
CA LEU A 108 -10.07 -4.88 7.68
C LEU A 108 -10.25 -6.26 8.33
N LYS A 109 -10.96 -7.18 7.69
CA LYS A 109 -11.32 -8.49 8.26
C LYS A 109 -10.75 -9.68 7.48
N SER A 110 -10.53 -9.53 6.17
CA SER A 110 -10.08 -10.62 5.32
C SER A 110 -8.57 -10.83 5.40
N MET A 111 -8.17 -12.08 5.59
CA MET A 111 -6.76 -12.51 5.56
C MET A 111 -6.08 -12.16 4.24
N GLU A 112 -6.83 -12.10 3.14
CA GLU A 112 -6.29 -11.76 1.83
C GLU A 112 -5.86 -10.29 1.73
N GLN A 113 -6.50 -9.38 2.47
CA GLN A 113 -6.23 -7.94 2.42
C GLN A 113 -5.43 -7.44 3.63
N LEU A 114 -5.35 -8.25 4.68
CA LEU A 114 -4.55 -7.97 5.87
C LEU A 114 -3.06 -7.75 5.57
N SER A 115 -2.52 -8.38 4.52
CA SER A 115 -1.11 -8.15 4.14
C SER A 115 -0.82 -6.68 3.80
N ALA A 116 -1.75 -5.99 3.12
CA ALA A 116 -1.60 -4.58 2.82
C ALA A 116 -1.77 -3.69 4.05
N LEU A 117 -2.66 -4.06 4.98
CA LEU A 117 -2.78 -3.39 6.27
C LEU A 117 -1.48 -3.53 7.09
N LEU A 118 -0.87 -4.71 7.09
CA LEU A 118 0.40 -4.97 7.78
C LEU A 118 1.53 -4.12 7.20
N VAL A 119 1.63 -4.02 5.87
CA VAL A 119 2.61 -3.14 5.23
C VAL A 119 2.32 -1.68 5.58
N PHE A 120 1.05 -1.26 5.62
CA PHE A 120 0.68 0.09 6.05
C PHE A 120 1.13 0.40 7.47
N ALA A 121 0.80 -0.46 8.43
CA ALA A 121 1.24 -0.31 9.81
C ALA A 121 2.77 -0.29 9.92
N GLY A 122 3.46 -1.21 9.22
CA GLY A 122 4.92 -1.26 9.17
C GLY A 122 5.53 0.02 8.59
N MET A 123 4.94 0.59 7.55
CA MET A 123 5.36 1.86 6.95
C MET A 123 5.21 3.04 7.92
N GLN A 124 4.15 3.09 8.73
CA GLN A 124 4.00 4.15 9.75
C GLN A 124 5.06 4.04 10.85
N VAL A 125 5.33 2.82 11.33
CA VAL A 125 6.39 2.56 12.31
C VAL A 125 7.76 2.94 11.73
N TRP A 126 8.03 2.57 10.48
CA TRP A 126 9.28 2.91 9.80
C TRP A 126 9.48 4.42 9.64
N ALA A 127 8.45 5.14 9.21
CA ALA A 127 8.50 6.59 9.10
C ALA A 127 8.75 7.26 10.45
N PHE A 128 8.14 6.77 11.52
CA PHE A 128 8.38 7.26 12.88
C PHE A 128 9.83 7.01 13.34
N MET A 129 10.40 5.85 13.01
CA MET A 129 11.81 5.57 13.29
C MET A 129 12.74 6.55 12.59
N GLU A 130 12.55 6.78 11.29
CA GLU A 130 13.36 7.71 10.50
C GLU A 130 13.22 9.16 11.02
N TYR A 131 12.01 9.58 11.38
CA TYR A 131 11.78 10.88 12.00
C TYR A 131 12.57 11.05 13.31
N ARG A 132 12.60 10.03 14.17
CA ARG A 132 13.36 10.05 15.44
C ARG A 132 14.87 10.03 15.22
N ILE A 133 15.34 9.31 14.21
CA ILE A 133 16.76 9.29 13.79
C ILE A 133 17.20 10.69 13.33
N GLU A 134 16.39 11.33 12.47
CA GLU A 134 16.63 12.69 11.99
C GLU A 134 16.62 13.71 13.13
N ALA A 135 15.64 13.62 14.05
CA ALA A 135 15.54 14.50 15.21
C ALA A 135 16.74 14.38 16.16
N LYS A 136 17.27 13.17 16.36
CA LYS A 136 18.48 12.93 17.17
C LYS A 136 19.78 13.24 16.43
N LYS A 137 19.73 13.59 15.13
CA LYS A 137 20.90 13.76 14.25
C LYS A 137 21.87 12.58 14.33
N ALA A 138 21.35 11.36 14.51
CA ALA A 138 22.16 10.16 14.63
C ALA A 138 22.88 9.87 13.30
N LYS A 139 24.21 9.94 13.30
CA LYS A 139 25.04 9.77 12.09
C LYS A 139 25.63 8.38 12.01
N THR A 140 25.96 7.78 13.16
CA THR A 140 26.62 6.49 13.24
C THR A 140 25.61 5.34 13.09
N PHE A 141 26.02 4.23 12.47
CA PHE A 141 25.19 3.04 12.34
C PHE A 141 24.66 2.56 13.70
N ALA A 142 25.51 2.51 14.72
CA ALA A 142 25.14 2.12 16.08
C ALA A 142 24.03 3.01 16.67
N GLU A 143 24.13 4.34 16.51
CA GLU A 143 23.13 5.29 17.02
C GLU A 143 21.77 5.10 16.33
N LYS A 144 21.76 4.79 15.04
CA LYS A 144 20.52 4.49 14.30
C LYS A 144 19.87 3.21 14.82
N TRP A 145 20.64 2.16 15.09
CA TRP A 145 20.11 0.91 15.64
C TRP A 145 19.64 1.05 17.08
N GLN A 146 20.30 1.89 17.90
CA GLN A 146 19.83 2.22 19.24
C GLN A 146 18.45 2.89 19.25
N VAL A 147 18.08 3.62 18.18
CA VAL A 147 16.73 4.19 18.03
C VAL A 147 15.75 3.17 17.46
N ARG A 148 16.18 2.31 16.53
CA ARG A 148 15.31 1.32 15.86
C ARG A 148 14.87 0.20 16.79
N ILE A 149 15.78 -0.39 17.56
CA ILE A 149 15.50 -1.54 18.45
C ILE A 149 14.34 -1.27 19.43
N PRO A 150 14.30 -0.17 20.20
CA PRO A 150 13.21 0.07 21.15
C PRO A 150 11.86 0.29 20.45
N ILE A 151 11.85 0.90 19.26
CA ILE A 151 10.62 1.16 18.51
C ILE A 151 10.08 -0.15 17.90
N ILE A 152 10.96 -0.98 17.34
CA ILE A 152 10.58 -2.28 16.77
C ILE A 152 10.06 -3.21 17.87
N THR A 153 10.72 -3.27 19.01
CA THR A 153 10.27 -4.09 20.15
C THR A 153 8.95 -3.61 20.71
N ALA A 154 8.74 -2.29 20.87
CA ALA A 154 7.45 -1.74 21.29
C ALA A 154 6.32 -2.06 20.28
N ALA A 155 6.58 -1.91 18.98
CA ALA A 155 5.62 -2.25 17.94
C ALA A 155 5.30 -3.75 17.90
N ALA A 156 6.29 -4.62 18.09
CA ALA A 156 6.08 -6.06 18.18
C ALA A 156 5.23 -6.45 19.40
N MET A 157 5.50 -5.87 20.58
CA MET A 157 4.69 -6.10 21.78
C MET A 157 3.25 -5.62 21.61
N ALA A 158 3.04 -4.44 21.01
CA ALA A 158 1.70 -3.95 20.69
C ALA A 158 0.97 -4.88 19.71
N GLY A 159 1.67 -5.37 18.68
CA GLY A 159 1.10 -6.33 17.74
C GLY A 159 0.69 -7.65 18.40
N VAL A 160 1.53 -8.19 19.28
CA VAL A 160 1.21 -9.41 20.07
C VAL A 160 0.01 -9.17 20.99
N ALA A 161 -0.04 -8.02 21.67
CA ALA A 161 -1.16 -7.67 22.54
C ALA A 161 -2.49 -7.58 21.77
N VAL A 162 -2.48 -7.04 20.55
CA VAL A 162 -3.68 -6.98 19.68
C VAL A 162 -4.11 -8.35 19.18
N ILE A 163 -3.17 -9.29 18.98
CA ILE A 163 -3.51 -10.66 18.57
C ILE A 163 -4.10 -11.48 19.74
N ILE A 164 -3.68 -11.17 20.98
CA ILE A 164 -4.14 -11.87 22.18
C ILE A 164 -5.49 -11.31 22.70
N ALA A 165 -5.81 -10.05 22.39
CA ALA A 165 -7.05 -9.38 22.78
C ALA A 165 -8.23 -9.76 21.87
#